data_AF-A0A3N1KRX9-F1
#
_entry.id   AF-A0A3N1KRX9-F1
#
_cell.length_a   1.000
_cell.length_b   1.000
_cell.length_c   1.000
_cell.angle_alpha   90.00
_cell.angle_beta   90.00
_cell.angle_gamma   90.00
#
_symmetry.space_group_name_H-M   'P 1'
#
loop_
_entity.id
_entity.type
_entity.pdbx_description
1 polymer ?
#
loop_
_entity_poly.entity_id
_entity_poly.type
_entity_poly.pdbx_seq_one_letter_code
_entity_poly.pdbx_strand_id
1 'polypeptide(L)' 'MGQILVRNLDDLVIERLKHRARLANLSLEQQVREILQEAARPNREQLLAEMDRIRATTRGRITVDSTDVIREERERR' A
#
# COMPACT_ATOMS: atom_id res chain seq x y z
N MET A 1 -6.90 11.32 -7.76
CA MET A 1 -6.99 12.43 -6.78
C MET A 1 -8.41 12.49 -6.27
N GLY A 2 -8.59 12.61 -4.96
CA GLY A 2 -9.91 12.69 -4.31
C GLY A 2 -9.79 13.55 -3.06
N GLN A 3 -10.91 14.16 -2.63
CA GLN A 3 -10.94 15.05 -1.48
C GLN A 3 -11.92 14.50 -0.43
N ILE A 4 -11.51 14.54 0.83
CA ILE A 4 -12.34 14.14 1.97
C ILE A 4 -12.52 15.37 2.85
N LEU A 5 -13.78 15.70 3.18
CA LEU A 5 -14.13 16.73 4.15
C LEU A 5 -14.54 16.07 5.46
N VAL A 6 -13.75 16.23 6.51
CA VAL A 6 -14.09 15.76 7.86
C VAL A 6 -14.76 16.91 8.61
N ARG A 7 -16.05 16.79 8.89
CA ARG A 7 -16.82 17.80 9.63
C ARG A 7 -16.83 17.48 11.12
N ASN A 8 -17.04 18.51 11.95
CA ASN A 8 -17.17 18.40 13.41
C ASN A 8 -15.99 17.67 14.07
N LEU A 9 -14.77 17.92 13.60
CA LEU A 9 -13.57 17.40 14.23
C LEU A 9 -13.25 18.25 15.48
N ASP A 10 -13.02 17.59 16.60
CA ASP A 10 -12.66 18.25 17.86
C ASP A 10 -11.39 19.08 17.69
N ASP A 11 -11.43 20.34 18.15
CA ASP A 11 -10.31 21.28 18.08
C ASP A 11 -9.06 20.74 18.78
N LEU A 12 -9.22 19.98 19.86
CA LEU A 12 -8.11 19.33 20.56
C LEU A 12 -7.41 18.30 19.66
N VAL A 13 -8.17 17.59 18.83
CA VAL A 13 -7.61 16.63 17.86
C VAL A 13 -6.84 17.38 16.77
N ILE A 14 -7.39 18.49 16.27
CA ILE A 14 -6.72 19.33 15.28
C ILE A 14 -5.38 19.84 15.81
N GLU A 15 -5.33 20.33 17.05
CA GLU A 15 -4.09 20.82 17.66
C GLU A 15 -3.05 19.72 17.86
N ARG A 16 -3.47 18.52 18.29
CA ARG A 16 -2.57 17.36 18.39
C ARG A 16 -1.99 16.96 17.03
N LEU A 17 -2.80 16.97 15.97
CA LEU A 17 -2.34 16.66 14.62
C LEU A 17 -1.37 17.72 14.10
N LYS A 18 -1.64 19.01 14.34
CA LYS A 18 -0.71 20.11 14.01
C LYS A 18 0.62 19.95 14.74
N HIS A 19 0.58 19.62 16.03
CA HIS A 19 1.77 19.38 16.82
C HIS A 19 2.59 18.22 16.26
N ARG A 20 1.94 17.09 15.94
CA ARG A 20 2.60 15.94 15.33
C ARG A 20 3.23 16.27 13.97
N ALA A 21 2.52 17.03 13.12
CA ALA A 21 3.04 17.47 11.83
C ALA A 21 4.29 18.37 11.99
N ARG A 22 4.29 19.31 12.94
CA ARG A 22 5.46 20.14 13.26
C ARG A 22 6.66 19.31 13.71
N LEU A 23 6.46 18.32 14.59
CA LEU A 23 7.53 17.41 15.03
C LEU A 23 8.13 16.61 13.87
N ALA A 24 7.31 16.24 12.89
CA ALA A 24 7.75 15.52 11.70
C ALA A 24 8.33 16.45 10.60
N ASN A 25 8.32 17.77 10.79
CA ASN A 25 8.63 18.78 9.75
C ASN A 25 7.77 18.62 8.49
N LEU A 26 6.50 18.22 8.65
CA LEU A 26 5.54 18.02 7.57
C LEU A 26 4.42 19.05 7.66
N SER A 27 3.73 19.27 6.54
CA SER A 27 2.45 20.00 6.57
C SER A 27 1.38 19.16 7.26
N LEU A 28 0.37 19.81 7.85
CA LEU A 28 -0.77 19.11 8.46
C LEU A 28 -1.47 18.19 7.45
N GLU A 29 -1.65 18.68 6.22
CA GLU A 29 -2.26 17.89 5.14
C GLU A 29 -1.43 16.64 4.84
N GLN A 30 -0.09 16.78 4.72
CA GLN A 30 0.78 15.64 4.44
C GLN A 30 0.73 14.62 5.59
N GLN A 31 0.80 15.08 6.84
CA GLN A 31 0.72 14.19 8.00
C GLN A 31 -0.59 13.41 8.03
N VAL A 32 -1.73 14.07 7.76
CA VAL A 32 -3.04 13.41 7.72
C VAL A 32 -3.13 12.43 6.54
N ARG A 33 -2.59 12.81 5.38
CA ARG A 33 -2.54 11.94 4.20
C ARG A 33 -1.75 10.66 4.49
N GLU A 34 -0.60 10.77 5.14
CA GLU A 34 0.22 9.61 5.54
C GLU A 34 -0.52 8.70 6.52
N ILE A 35 -1.19 9.27 7.54
CA ILE A 35 -2.01 8.50 8.49
C ILE A 35 -3.12 7.75 7.77
N LEU A 36 -3.81 8.40 6.83
CA LEU A 36 -4.88 7.76 6.05
C LEU A 36 -4.33 6.66 5.13
N GLN A 37 -3.18 6.87 4.52
CA GLN A 37 -2.53 5.85 3.69
C GLN A 37 -2.10 4.65 4.51
N GLU A 38 -1.54 4.87 5.70
CA GLU A 38 -1.14 3.80 6.62
C GLU A 38 -2.37 3.03 7.12
N ALA A 39 -3.43 3.73 7.53
CA ALA A 39 -4.68 3.11 7.97
C ALA A 39 -5.39 2.34 6.84
N ALA A 40 -5.20 2.73 5.59
CA ALA A 40 -5.75 2.04 4.43
C ALA A 40 -4.92 0.82 4.00
N ARG A 41 -3.74 0.57 4.59
CA ARG A 41 -2.95 -0.61 4.26
C ARG A 41 -3.70 -1.87 4.70
N PRO A 42 -3.80 -2.90 3.84
CA PRO A 42 -4.36 -4.18 4.24
C PRO A 42 -3.55 -4.76 5.39
N ASN A 43 -4.23 -5.37 6.36
CA ASN A 43 -3.54 -6.09 7.40
C ASN A 43 -2.85 -7.34 6.81
N ARG A 44 -1.90 -7.92 7.55
CA ARG A 44 -1.10 -9.05 7.08
C ARG A 44 -1.96 -10.24 6.61
N GLU A 45 -3.06 -10.50 7.31
CA GLU A 45 -3.98 -11.59 6.99
C GLU A 45 -4.72 -11.36 5.67
N GLN A 46 -5.23 -10.14 5.45
CA GLN A 46 -5.84 -9.72 4.20
C GLN A 46 -4.87 -9.83 3.03
N LEU A 47 -3.60 -9.44 3.25
CA LEU A 47 -2.56 -9.55 2.24
C LEU A 47 -2.27 -11.02 1.89
N LEU A 48 -2.13 -11.89 2.90
CA LEU A 48 -1.92 -13.32 2.69
C LEU A 48 -3.09 -13.96 1.95
N ALA A 49 -4.33 -13.63 2.33
CA ALA A 49 -5.52 -14.12 1.64
C ALA A 49 -5.58 -13.68 0.17
N GLU A 50 -5.16 -12.45 -0.13
CA GLU A 50 -5.09 -11.97 -1.51
C GLU A 50 -3.97 -12.66 -2.30
N MET A 51 -2.81 -12.88 -1.68
CA MET A 51 -1.72 -13.66 -2.30
C MET A 51 -2.15 -15.09 -2.60
N ASP A 52 -2.88 -15.74 -1.69
CA ASP A 52 -3.39 -17.09 -1.89
C ASP A 52 -4.44 -17.15 -3.00
N ARG A 53 -5.31 -16.13 -3.11
CA ARG A 53 -6.23 -15.98 -4.25
C ARG A 53 -5.46 -15.87 -5.57
N ILE A 54 -4.46 -15.00 -5.65
CA ILE A 54 -3.64 -14.83 -6.86
C ILE A 54 -2.87 -16.12 -7.20
N ARG A 55 -2.32 -16.81 -6.20
CA ARG A 55 -1.68 -18.11 -6.40
C ARG A 55 -2.66 -19.16 -6.94
N ALA A 56 -3.90 -19.17 -6.47
CA ALA A 56 -4.91 -20.09 -6.96
C ALA A 56 -5.27 -19.85 -8.43
N THR A 57 -5.22 -18.60 -8.93
CA THR A 57 -5.53 -18.30 -10.33
C THR A 57 -4.45 -18.77 -11.31
N THR A 58 -3.21 -18.94 -10.84
CA THR A 58 -2.04 -19.30 -11.65
C THR A 58 -1.57 -20.74 -11.43
N ARG A 59 -1.97 -21.36 -10.31
CA ARG A 59 -1.64 -22.75 -9.97
C ARG A 59 -2.05 -23.70 -11.10
N GLY A 60 -1.07 -24.50 -11.56
CA GLY A 60 -1.27 -25.49 -12.62
C GLY A 60 -1.41 -24.93 -14.04
N ARG A 61 -1.40 -23.60 -14.23
CA ARG A 61 -1.45 -22.96 -15.55
C ARG A 61 -0.07 -22.64 -16.12
N ILE A 62 0.87 -22.27 -15.25
CA ILE A 62 2.27 -22.06 -15.62
C ILE A 62 3.07 -23.24 -15.09
N THR A 63 3.56 -24.07 -16.00
CA THR A 63 4.31 -25.30 -15.69
C THR A 63 5.77 -25.22 -16.12
N VAL A 64 6.14 -24.16 -16.84
CA VAL A 64 7.49 -23.95 -17.37
C VAL A 64 8.28 -23.09 -16.38
N ASP A 65 9.51 -23.49 -16.07
CA ASP A 65 10.40 -22.67 -15.27
C ASP A 65 10.79 -21.42 -16.08
N SER A 66 10.44 -20.24 -15.54
CA SER A 66 10.82 -18.95 -16.13
C SER A 66 12.33 -18.82 -16.37
N THR A 67 13.15 -19.48 -15.55
CA THR A 67 14.62 -19.47 -15.67
C THR A 67 15.08 -20.12 -16.96
N ASP A 68 14.43 -21.20 -17.39
CA ASP A 68 14.78 -21.90 -18.62
C ASP A 68 14.40 -21.07 -19.85
N VAL A 69 13.22 -20.44 -19.83
CA VAL A 69 12.78 -19.50 -20.87
C VAL A 69 13.73 -18.31 -20.99
N ILE A 70 14.16 -17.74 -19.86
CA ILE A 70 15.11 -16.62 -19.85
C ILE A 70 16.48 -17.05 -20.41
N ARG A 71 16.93 -18.27 -20.11
CA ARG A 71 18.19 -18.82 -20.64
C ARG A 71 18.13 -19.00 -22.16
N GLU A 72 17.06 -19.61 -22.66
CA GLU A 72 16.84 -19.79 -24.11
C GLU A 72 16.76 -18.47 -24.89
N GLU A 73 16.15 -17.43 -24.31
CA GLU A 73 16.09 -16.09 -24.92
C GLU A 73 17.45 -15.37 -24.88
N ARG A 74 18.24 -15.57 -23.82
CA ARG A 74 19.59 -15.00 -23.72
C ARG A 74 20.52 -15.64 -24.74
N GLU A 75 20.44 -16.95 -24.95
CA GLU A 75 21.28 -17.67 -25.92
C GLU A 75 20.93 -17.34 -27.39
N ARG A 76 19.72 -16.81 -27.65
CA ARG A 76 19.27 -16.37 -28.98
C ARG A 76 19.68 -14.94 -29.37
N ARG A 77 20.24 -14.14 -28.46
CA ARG A 77 20.71 -12.77 -28.70
C ARG A 77 22.22 -12.72 -28.85
#